data_AF-A0A9D1I8B3-F1
#
_entry.id   AF-A0A9D1I8B3-F1
#
_cell.length_a   1.000
_cell.length_b   1.000
_cell.length_c   1.000
_cell.angle_alpha   90.00
_cell.angle_beta   90.00
_cell.angle_gamma   90.00
#
_symmetry.space_group_name_H-M   'P 1'
#
loop_
_entity.id
_entity.type
_entity.pdbx_description
1 polymer ?
#
loop_
_entity_poly.entity_id
_entity_poly.type
_entity_poly.pdbx_seq_one_letter_code
_entity_poly.pdbx_strand_id
1 'polypeptide(L)'
;VGDWKEAGKIPSRSAVLHKKIYEKHPDINSIIIAHAPYVMTFAVTDCEFDSRTIPESYINLRDVKKIPFGASFMQPDMVADMFNEMTPILIAENDCVIVTGSSLINAFDKLEVMEYSAKAIVSSKVLGDIVAITDDEIKDLRAAFHF
;
A
#
# COMPACT_ATOMS: atom_id res chain seq x y z
N VAL A 1 5.02 -20.42 -18.80
CA VAL A 1 3.63 -20.79 -18.42
C VAL A 1 2.95 -19.49 -18.00
N GLY A 2 1.97 -18.92 -18.72
CA GLY A 2 1.65 -17.51 -18.38
C GLY A 2 0.39 -16.82 -18.87
N ASP A 3 -0.41 -17.39 -19.78
CA ASP A 3 -1.64 -16.71 -20.27
C ASP A 3 -2.89 -17.58 -20.10
N TRP A 4 -2.82 -18.53 -19.18
CA TRP A 4 -3.93 -19.41 -18.87
C TRP A 4 -4.91 -18.70 -17.96
N LYS A 5 -6.19 -18.81 -18.29
CA LYS A 5 -7.31 -18.35 -17.47
C LYS A 5 -8.37 -19.44 -17.43
N GLU A 6 -9.20 -19.40 -16.40
CA GLU A 6 -10.34 -20.30 -16.31
C GLU A 6 -11.30 -20.09 -17.48
N ALA A 7 -11.84 -21.18 -18.02
CA ALA A 7 -12.73 -21.16 -19.18
C ALA A 7 -13.96 -20.27 -18.92
N GLY A 8 -14.32 -19.45 -19.90
CA GLY A 8 -15.46 -18.53 -19.81
C GLY A 8 -15.25 -17.29 -18.93
N LYS A 9 -14.10 -17.14 -18.26
CA LYS A 9 -13.81 -15.97 -17.42
C LYS A 9 -12.91 -14.95 -18.13
N ILE A 10 -13.03 -13.69 -17.70
CA ILE A 10 -12.14 -12.60 -18.10
C ILE A 10 -11.42 -12.16 -16.82
N PRO A 11 -10.09 -12.30 -16.73
CA PRO A 11 -9.34 -11.85 -15.56
C PRO A 11 -9.44 -10.33 -15.42
N SER A 12 -9.20 -9.83 -14.21
CA SER A 12 -9.08 -8.39 -13.98
C SER A 12 -8.06 -7.76 -14.93
N ARG A 13 -8.29 -6.49 -15.30
CA ARG A 13 -7.30 -5.69 -16.05
C ARG A 13 -5.97 -5.57 -15.29
N SER A 14 -6.01 -5.68 -13.96
CA SER A 14 -4.81 -5.68 -13.09
C SER A 14 -4.05 -7.01 -13.06
N ALA A 15 -4.54 -8.08 -13.69
CA ALA A 15 -3.91 -9.40 -13.60
C ALA A 15 -2.46 -9.41 -14.09
N VAL A 16 -2.13 -8.58 -15.09
CA VAL A 16 -0.75 -8.41 -15.57
C VAL A 16 0.15 -7.84 -14.47
N LEU A 17 -0.31 -6.81 -13.76
CA LEU A 17 0.43 -6.23 -12.64
C LEU A 17 0.62 -7.25 -11.51
N HIS A 18 -0.43 -7.97 -11.12
CA HIS A 18 -0.33 -9.01 -10.11
C HIS A 18 0.73 -10.07 -10.47
N LYS A 19 0.69 -10.55 -11.72
CA LYS A 19 1.69 -11.51 -12.23
C LYS A 19 3.11 -10.96 -12.11
N LYS A 20 3.35 -9.71 -12.53
CA LYS A 20 4.67 -9.08 -12.45
C LYS A 20 5.18 -8.94 -11.02
N ILE A 21 4.29 -8.59 -10.08
CA ILE A 21 4.64 -8.52 -8.66
C ILE A 21 5.03 -9.91 -8.14
N TYR A 22 4.22 -10.95 -8.40
CA TYR A 22 4.54 -12.32 -7.96
C TYR A 22 5.81 -12.90 -8.60
N GLU A 23 6.11 -12.55 -9.86
CA GLU A 23 7.33 -12.99 -10.54
C GLU A 23 8.60 -12.37 -9.93
N LYS A 24 8.50 -11.13 -9.44
CA LYS A 24 9.64 -10.38 -8.89
C LYS A 24 9.82 -10.55 -7.39
N HIS A 25 8.73 -10.82 -6.65
CA HIS A 25 8.70 -10.85 -5.19
C HIS A 25 8.10 -12.17 -4.69
N PRO A 26 8.92 -13.23 -4.54
CA PRO A 26 8.44 -14.55 -4.12
C PRO A 26 7.85 -14.62 -2.70
N ASP A 27 8.13 -13.61 -1.87
CA ASP A 27 7.60 -13.44 -0.52
C ASP A 27 6.17 -12.88 -0.50
N ILE A 28 5.75 -12.22 -1.58
CA ILE A 28 4.39 -11.69 -1.74
C ILE A 28 3.49 -12.81 -2.27
N ASN A 29 2.50 -13.21 -1.46
CA ASN A 29 1.52 -14.23 -1.85
C ASN A 29 0.09 -13.69 -1.96
N SER A 30 -0.12 -12.42 -1.65
CA SER A 30 -1.41 -11.77 -1.80
C SER A 30 -1.27 -10.30 -2.17
N ILE A 31 -2.17 -9.84 -3.03
CA ILE A 31 -2.24 -8.47 -3.50
C ILE A 31 -3.72 -8.06 -3.45
N ILE A 32 -4.01 -6.94 -2.80
CA ILE A 32 -5.33 -6.33 -2.76
C ILE A 32 -5.26 -4.99 -3.48
N ILE A 33 -6.17 -4.78 -4.43
CA ILE A 33 -6.41 -3.48 -5.05
C ILE A 33 -7.79 -3.01 -4.61
N ALA A 34 -7.86 -1.81 -4.03
CA ALA A 34 -9.09 -1.30 -3.42
C ALA A 34 -9.28 0.22 -3.63
N HIS A 35 -10.50 0.67 -3.34
CA HIS A 35 -10.89 2.08 -3.32
C HIS A 35 -11.37 2.47 -1.92
N ALA A 36 -10.47 2.34 -0.93
CA ALA A 36 -10.80 2.62 0.47
C ALA A 36 -11.06 4.14 0.65
N PRO A 37 -12.25 4.57 1.14
CA PRO A 37 -12.70 5.96 1.05
C PRO A 37 -11.73 7.02 1.57
N TYR A 38 -11.14 6.83 2.76
CA TYR A 38 -10.22 7.80 3.32
C TYR A 38 -8.84 7.73 2.65
N VAL A 39 -8.35 6.54 2.28
CA VAL A 39 -7.13 6.43 1.46
C VAL A 39 -7.28 7.18 0.13
N MET A 40 -8.46 7.10 -0.50
CA MET A 40 -8.72 7.79 -1.76
C MET A 40 -8.64 9.32 -1.64
N THR A 41 -8.82 9.90 -0.44
CA THR A 41 -8.59 11.35 -0.25
C THR A 41 -7.13 11.73 -0.50
N PHE A 42 -6.17 10.86 -0.18
CA PHE A 42 -4.76 11.05 -0.52
C PHE A 42 -4.49 10.76 -2.00
N ALA A 43 -5.23 9.83 -2.62
CA ALA A 43 -5.09 9.51 -4.04
C ALA A 43 -5.53 10.67 -4.95
N VAL A 44 -6.52 11.47 -4.53
CA VAL A 44 -7.08 12.59 -5.32
C VAL A 44 -6.56 13.96 -4.90
N THR A 45 -5.57 14.03 -4.01
CA THR A 45 -4.94 15.28 -3.55
C THR A 45 -3.42 15.19 -3.62
N ASP A 46 -2.74 16.32 -3.54
CA ASP A 46 -1.27 16.38 -3.45
C ASP A 46 -0.74 16.03 -2.04
N CYS A 47 -1.62 15.73 -1.08
CA CYS A 47 -1.20 15.34 0.26
C CYS A 47 -0.51 13.98 0.25
N GLU A 48 0.65 13.88 0.89
CA GLU A 48 1.32 12.61 1.16
C GLU A 48 0.65 11.90 2.35
N PHE A 49 0.66 10.58 2.32
CA PHE A 49 0.23 9.76 3.45
C PHE A 49 1.44 9.48 4.34
N ASP A 50 1.39 9.90 5.60
CA ASP A 50 2.43 9.61 6.58
C ASP A 50 1.94 8.54 7.57
N SER A 51 2.60 7.38 7.58
CA SER A 51 2.26 6.25 8.46
C SER A 51 2.74 6.44 9.90
N ARG A 52 3.56 7.45 10.18
CA ARG A 52 4.17 7.74 11.49
C ARG A 52 3.19 8.38 12.49
N THR A 53 1.93 7.95 12.48
CA THR A 53 0.89 8.45 13.38
C THR A 53 0.88 7.72 14.72
N ILE A 54 0.90 6.39 14.67
CA ILE A 54 1.01 5.49 15.83
C ILE A 54 1.91 4.31 15.48
N PRO A 55 2.55 3.65 16.48
CA PRO A 55 3.53 2.60 16.21
C PRO A 55 2.98 1.48 15.32
N GLU A 56 1.75 1.03 15.58
CA GLU A 56 1.10 -0.03 14.83
C GLU A 56 0.93 0.32 13.33
N SER A 57 0.61 1.59 13.03
CA SER A 57 0.49 2.08 11.66
C SER A 57 1.83 2.07 10.94
N TYR A 58 2.89 2.57 11.58
CA TYR A 58 4.22 2.56 10.97
C TYR A 58 4.73 1.13 10.77
N ILE A 59 4.50 0.23 11.73
CA ILE A 59 4.95 -1.16 11.65
C ILE A 59 4.28 -1.90 10.50
N ASN A 60 2.97 -1.75 10.33
CA ASN A 60 2.23 -2.46 9.28
C ASN A 60 2.42 -1.84 7.89
N LEU A 61 2.39 -0.51 7.80
CA LEU A 61 2.29 0.19 6.52
C LEU A 61 3.65 0.55 5.95
N ARG A 62 4.67 0.73 6.80
CA ARG A 62 6.01 1.21 6.41
C ARG A 62 5.91 2.49 5.58
N ASP A 63 6.71 2.59 4.53
CA ASP A 63 6.64 3.69 3.58
C ASP A 63 5.52 3.44 2.58
N VAL A 64 4.57 4.37 2.53
CA VAL A 64 3.51 4.40 1.51
C VAL A 64 3.93 5.39 0.43
N LYS A 65 4.04 4.91 -0.82
CA LYS A 65 4.42 5.78 -1.94
C LYS A 65 3.25 6.04 -2.87
N LYS A 66 3.27 7.21 -3.50
CA LYS A 66 2.31 7.59 -4.54
C LYS A 66 2.91 7.34 -5.92
N ILE A 67 2.11 6.82 -6.85
CA ILE A 67 2.49 6.59 -8.25
C ILE A 67 1.55 7.37 -9.18
N PRO A 68 2.05 7.86 -10.34
CA PRO A 68 1.23 8.58 -11.30
C PRO A 68 0.05 7.76 -11.81
N PHE A 69 -1.04 8.45 -12.14
CA PHE A 69 -2.21 7.83 -12.76
C PHE A 69 -1.82 6.98 -13.97
N GLY A 70 -2.33 5.75 -14.00
CA GLY A 70 -2.11 4.80 -15.08
C GLY A 70 -0.77 4.09 -15.09
N ALA A 71 0.16 4.40 -14.18
CA ALA A 71 1.41 3.65 -14.06
C ALA A 71 1.18 2.14 -13.85
N SER A 72 0.15 1.77 -13.06
CA SER A 72 -0.23 0.39 -12.72
C SER A 72 -0.53 -0.49 -13.96
N PHE A 73 -1.06 0.08 -15.05
CA PHE A 73 -1.41 -0.65 -16.26
C PHE A 73 -0.56 -0.29 -17.49
N MET A 74 0.05 0.90 -17.53
CA MET A 74 0.96 1.31 -18.61
C MET A 74 2.40 0.85 -18.38
N GLN A 75 2.83 0.74 -17.13
CA GLN A 75 4.21 0.43 -16.74
C GLN A 75 4.25 -0.62 -15.60
N PRO A 76 3.60 -1.79 -15.76
CA PRO A 76 3.45 -2.77 -14.68
C PRO A 76 4.79 -3.32 -14.16
N ASP A 77 5.80 -3.45 -15.02
CA ASP A 77 7.14 -3.87 -14.61
C ASP A 77 7.81 -2.85 -13.68
N MET A 78 7.70 -1.55 -13.99
CA MET A 78 8.24 -0.46 -13.16
C MET A 78 7.52 -0.41 -11.81
N VAL A 79 6.18 -0.51 -11.80
CA VAL A 79 5.39 -0.51 -10.56
C VAL A 79 5.73 -1.73 -9.70
N ALA A 80 5.94 -2.90 -10.32
CA ALA A 80 6.37 -4.09 -9.59
C ALA A 80 7.74 -3.91 -8.93
N ASP A 81 8.69 -3.19 -9.55
CA ASP A 81 10.02 -2.89 -8.95
C ASP A 81 9.95 -1.94 -7.74
N MET A 82 8.85 -1.21 -7.55
CA MET A 82 8.72 -0.29 -6.43
C MET A 82 8.41 -1.00 -5.11
N PHE A 83 7.83 -2.19 -5.16
CA PHE A 83 7.54 -2.98 -3.96
C PHE A 83 8.81 -3.56 -3.37
N ASN A 84 8.88 -3.56 -2.04
CA ASN A 84 9.89 -4.23 -1.22
C ASN A 84 9.36 -4.28 0.23
N GLU A 85 10.11 -4.87 1.14
CA GLU A 85 9.73 -5.00 2.55
C GLU A 85 9.37 -3.66 3.23
N MET A 86 10.06 -2.57 2.86
CA MET A 86 9.81 -1.22 3.38
C MET A 86 8.76 -0.44 2.59
N THR A 87 8.32 -0.92 1.42
CA THR A 87 7.27 -0.29 0.62
C THR A 87 6.24 -1.34 0.17
N PRO A 88 5.37 -1.83 1.09
CA PRO A 88 4.35 -2.82 0.77
C PRO A 88 3.09 -2.21 0.13
N ILE A 89 2.98 -0.88 0.08
CA ILE A 89 1.76 -0.17 -0.33
C ILE A 89 2.09 0.95 -1.31
N LEU A 90 1.33 0.99 -2.41
CA LEU A 90 1.34 2.09 -3.36
C LEU A 90 -0.06 2.69 -3.49
N ILE A 91 -0.14 4.02 -3.54
CA ILE A 91 -1.34 4.77 -3.90
C ILE A 91 -1.19 5.22 -5.35
N ALA A 92 -2.08 4.78 -6.24
CA ALA A 92 -2.16 5.30 -7.59
C ALA A 92 -3.04 6.55 -7.61
N GLU A 93 -2.49 7.66 -8.10
CA GLU A 93 -3.20 8.93 -8.23
C GLU A 93 -4.52 8.76 -8.98
N ASN A 94 -5.60 9.29 -8.40
CA ASN A 94 -6.95 9.28 -8.99
C ASN A 94 -7.49 7.89 -9.38
N ASP A 95 -6.93 6.81 -8.84
CA ASP A 95 -7.28 5.44 -9.22
C ASP A 95 -7.54 4.60 -7.97
N CYS A 96 -6.52 3.97 -7.40
CA CYS A 96 -6.67 2.94 -6.39
C CYS A 96 -5.50 2.89 -5.40
N VAL A 97 -5.64 2.06 -4.37
CA VAL A 97 -4.52 1.61 -3.53
C VAL A 97 -4.18 0.16 -3.87
N ILE A 98 -2.89 -0.14 -3.91
CA ILE A 98 -2.34 -1.48 -4.17
C ILE A 98 -1.56 -1.89 -2.92
N VAL A 99 -1.99 -2.97 -2.27
CA VAL A 99 -1.42 -3.48 -1.01
C VAL A 99 -0.89 -4.88 -1.24
N THR A 100 0.34 -5.15 -0.80
CA THR A 100 0.96 -6.48 -0.89
C THR A 100 1.15 -7.10 0.50
N GLY A 101 1.05 -8.44 0.56
CA GLY A 101 1.22 -9.19 1.79
C GLY A 101 1.66 -10.64 1.56
N SER A 102 2.20 -11.24 2.61
CA SER A 102 2.64 -12.63 2.62
C SER A 102 1.48 -13.64 2.66
N SER A 103 0.26 -13.15 2.94
CA SER A 103 -0.99 -13.90 2.94
C SER A 103 -2.16 -12.95 2.71
N LEU A 104 -3.35 -13.49 2.40
CA LEU A 104 -4.55 -12.67 2.23
C LEU A 104 -4.90 -11.87 3.49
N ILE A 105 -4.78 -12.49 4.67
CA ILE A 105 -5.06 -11.80 5.92
C ILE A 105 -4.06 -10.68 6.16
N ASN A 106 -2.76 -10.91 5.93
CA ASN A 106 -1.76 -9.86 6.08
C ASN A 106 -1.97 -8.67 5.11
N ALA A 107 -2.37 -8.92 3.86
CA ALA A 107 -2.69 -7.85 2.92
C ALA A 107 -3.95 -7.09 3.33
N PHE A 108 -4.94 -7.80 3.90
CA PHE A 108 -6.17 -7.18 4.40
C PHE A 108 -5.94 -6.34 5.66
N ASP A 109 -5.15 -6.84 6.62
CA ASP A 109 -4.79 -6.13 7.85
C ASP A 109 -4.08 -4.81 7.52
N LYS A 110 -3.14 -4.83 6.57
CA LYS A 110 -2.49 -3.62 6.05
C LYS A 110 -3.49 -2.64 5.45
N LEU A 111 -4.44 -3.12 4.65
CA LEU A 111 -5.47 -2.27 4.05
C LEU A 111 -6.39 -1.64 5.12
N GLU A 112 -6.79 -2.41 6.13
CA GLU A 112 -7.62 -1.94 7.24
C GLU A 112 -6.88 -0.88 8.07
N VAL A 113 -5.63 -1.16 8.47
CA VAL A 113 -4.79 -0.21 9.20
C VAL A 113 -4.59 1.06 8.37
N MET A 114 -4.37 0.94 7.06
CA MET A 114 -4.21 2.10 6.19
C MET A 114 -5.46 2.98 6.14
N GLU A 115 -6.64 2.38 5.97
CA GLU A 115 -7.91 3.13 5.94
C GLU A 115 -8.21 3.78 7.29
N TYR A 116 -7.94 3.08 8.40
CA TYR A 116 -8.05 3.64 9.75
C TYR A 116 -7.12 4.84 9.94
N SER A 117 -5.84 4.70 9.59
CA SER A 117 -4.84 5.77 9.68
C SER A 117 -5.20 6.95 8.78
N ALA A 118 -5.64 6.70 7.54
CA ALA A 118 -6.08 7.73 6.62
C ALA A 118 -7.25 8.54 7.21
N LYS A 119 -8.24 7.84 7.79
CA LYS A 119 -9.36 8.47 8.47
C LYS A 119 -8.91 9.33 9.64
N ALA A 120 -8.00 8.84 10.46
CA ALA A 120 -7.45 9.59 11.60
C ALA A 120 -6.73 10.86 11.14
N ILE A 121 -5.88 10.77 10.10
CA ILE A 121 -5.12 11.90 9.56
C ILE A 121 -6.05 12.96 8.97
N VAL A 122 -7.06 12.55 8.18
CA VAL A 122 -8.02 13.50 7.60
C VAL A 122 -8.85 14.17 8.69
N SER A 123 -9.27 13.40 9.69
CA SER A 123 -10.12 13.91 10.78
C SER A 123 -9.35 14.79 11.77
N SER A 124 -8.05 14.57 11.97
CA SER A 124 -7.25 15.36 12.92
C SER A 124 -7.05 16.81 12.48
N LYS A 125 -7.11 17.09 11.17
CA LYS A 125 -6.90 18.45 10.61
C LYS A 125 -7.84 19.52 11.19
N VAL A 126 -9.01 19.15 11.72
CA VAL A 126 -9.92 20.10 12.38
C VAL A 126 -9.56 20.39 13.84
N LEU A 127 -8.72 19.54 14.45
CA LEU A 127 -8.28 19.65 15.83
C LEU A 127 -6.89 20.31 15.92
N GLY A 128 -5.99 20.01 14.99
CA GLY A 128 -4.64 20.55 14.94
C GLY A 128 -3.67 19.65 14.18
N ASP A 129 -2.38 19.95 14.31
CA ASP A 129 -1.32 19.18 13.68
C ASP A 129 -1.11 17.82 14.36
N ILE A 130 -0.71 16.83 13.56
CA ILE A 130 -0.39 15.49 14.05
C ILE A 130 1.00 15.52 14.68
N VAL A 131 1.11 14.99 15.89
CA VAL A 131 2.40 14.70 16.52
C VAL A 131 2.91 13.38 15.95
N ALA A 132 3.81 13.45 14.97
CA ALA A 132 4.37 12.28 14.31
C ALA A 132 5.45 11.61 15.17
N ILE A 133 5.59 10.29 14.98
CA ILE A 133 6.70 9.51 15.54
C ILE A 133 8.01 10.00 14.94
N THR A 134 8.97 10.31 15.80
CA THR A 134 10.28 10.81 15.43
C THR A 134 11.18 9.71 14.88
N ASP A 135 12.25 10.10 14.17
CA ASP A 135 13.21 9.13 13.62
C ASP A 135 13.93 8.33 14.72
N ASP A 136 14.11 8.90 15.91
CA ASP A 136 14.70 8.18 17.04
C ASP A 136 13.74 7.14 17.62
N GLU A 137 12.46 7.47 17.75
CA GLU A 137 11.43 6.49 18.15
C GLU A 137 11.26 5.39 17.09
N ILE A 138 11.43 5.71 15.79
CA ILE A 138 11.45 4.71 14.72
C ILE A 138 12.63 3.74 14.89
N LYS A 139 13.81 4.22 15.32
CA LYS A 139 14.95 3.34 15.60
C LYS A 139 14.64 2.40 16.76
N ASP A 140 13.97 2.88 17.80
CA ASP A 140 13.54 2.05 18.93
C ASP A 140 12.53 0.98 18.49
N LEU A 141 11.58 1.34 17.62
CA LEU A 141 10.63 0.38 17.04
C LEU A 141 11.33 -0.69 16.19
N ARG A 142 12.28 -0.30 15.33
CA ARG A 142 13.09 -1.25 14.54
C ARG A 142 13.84 -2.23 15.43
N ALA A 143 14.42 -1.73 16.52
CA ALA A 143 15.14 -2.56 17.48
C ALA A 143 14.20 -3.54 18.22
N ALA A 144 13.01 -3.09 18.63
CA ALA A 144 12.06 -3.88 19.41
C ALA A 144 11.31 -4.94 18.59
N PHE A 145 11.00 -4.66 17.32
CA PHE A 145 10.17 -5.52 16.47
C PHE A 145 10.93 -6.17 15.30
N HIS A 146 12.24 -5.95 15.21
CA HIS A 146 13.17 -6.62 14.29
C HIS A 146 12.82 -6.49 12.80
N PHE A 147 12.78 -5.25 12.32
CA PHE A 147 12.57 -4.90 10.91
C PHE A 147 13.45 -3.72 10.47
#